data_AF-A0A8X6HT02-F1
#
_entry.id   AF-A0A8X6HT02-F1
#
_cell.length_a   1.000
_cell.length_b   1.000
_cell.length_c   1.000
_cell.angle_alpha   90.00
_cell.angle_beta   90.00
_cell.angle_gamma   90.00
#
_symmetry.space_group_name_H-M   'P 1'
#
loop_
_entity.id
_entity.type
_entity.pdbx_description
1 polymer ?
#
loop_
_entity_poly.entity_id
_entity_poly.type
_entity_poly.pdbx_seq_one_letter_code
_entity_poly.pdbx_strand_id
1 'polypeptide(L)'
;MIHGPCGSLYNNSPCMSDRKGTKRYPRDLLAETITANDGYPLYRRRSTEDSGKFIKLKVLNNTIDVDNRWVVPYSSLLLKTYT
;
A
#
# COMPACT_ATOMS: atom_id res chain seq x y z
N MET A 1 -2.07 2.21 -9.11
CA MET A 1 -3.07 1.22 -8.65
C MET A 1 -3.22 1.36 -7.15
N ILE A 2 -4.43 1.23 -6.59
CA ILE A 2 -4.67 1.25 -5.15
C ILE A 2 -4.80 -0.20 -4.66
N HIS A 3 -4.08 -0.56 -3.60
CA HIS A 3 -4.28 -1.84 -2.92
C HIS A 3 -5.66 -1.83 -2.29
N GLY A 4 -6.44 -2.87 -2.54
CA GLY A 4 -7.73 -3.04 -1.89
C GLY A 4 -7.57 -3.13 -0.36
N PRO A 5 -8.61 -2.79 0.40
CA PRO A 5 -8.64 -3.00 1.84
C PRO A 5 -8.36 -4.46 2.15
N CYS A 6 -7.52 -4.72 3.16
CA CYS A 6 -7.19 -6.07 3.61
C CYS A 6 -6.95 -6.08 5.12
N GLY A 7 -6.58 -7.23 5.69
CA GLY A 7 -6.31 -7.35 7.12
C GLY A 7 -7.60 -7.28 7.93
N SER A 8 -7.58 -6.49 8.99
CA SER A 8 -8.75 -6.23 9.85
C SER A 8 -9.89 -5.55 9.11
N LEU A 9 -9.60 -4.78 8.05
CA LEU A 9 -10.63 -4.11 7.25
C LEU A 9 -11.38 -5.07 6.34
N TYR A 10 -10.70 -6.11 5.82
CA TYR A 10 -11.30 -7.11 4.96
C TYR A 10 -10.45 -8.40 4.89
N ASN A 11 -10.79 -9.38 5.73
CA ASN A 11 -10.02 -10.62 5.88
C ASN A 11 -10.14 -11.58 4.69
N ASN A 12 -11.12 -11.40 3.81
CA ASN A 12 -11.34 -12.26 2.64
C ASN A 12 -10.56 -11.80 1.38
N SER A 13 -9.65 -10.83 1.54
CA SER A 13 -8.83 -10.35 0.42
C SER A 13 -7.86 -11.43 -0.08
N PRO A 14 -7.55 -11.49 -1.39
CA PRO A 14 -6.60 -12.46 -1.95
C PRO A 14 -5.18 -12.38 -1.35
N CYS A 15 -4.82 -11.25 -0.75
CA CYS A 15 -3.52 -11.05 -0.10
C CYS A 15 -3.44 -11.58 1.34
N MET A 16 -4.53 -12.15 1.87
CA MET A 16 -4.59 -12.70 3.23
C MET A 16 -4.21 -14.18 3.23
N SER A 17 -3.39 -14.61 4.20
CA SER A 17 -3.07 -16.01 4.49
C SER A 17 -3.08 -16.21 6.00
N ASP A 18 -3.75 -17.25 6.51
CA ASP A 18 -3.85 -17.54 7.96
C ASP A 18 -4.27 -16.32 8.81
N ARG A 19 -5.21 -15.53 8.28
CA ARG A 19 -5.68 -14.24 8.85
C ARG A 19 -4.59 -13.16 9.00
N LYS A 20 -3.44 -13.34 8.36
CA LYS A 20 -2.34 -12.36 8.31
C LYS A 20 -2.20 -11.80 6.89
N GLY A 21 -2.05 -10.49 6.80
CA GLY A 21 -1.82 -9.81 5.52
C GLY A 21 -0.39 -10.05 5.02
N THR A 22 -0.25 -10.61 3.83
CA THR A 22 1.07 -10.97 3.27
C THR A 22 1.79 -9.80 2.59
N LYS A 23 1.05 -8.77 2.16
CA LYS A 23 1.57 -7.68 1.32
C LYS A 23 1.95 -6.40 2.07
N ARG A 24 1.77 -6.38 3.40
CA ARG A 24 2.14 -5.28 4.31
C ARG A 24 1.53 -3.93 3.91
N TYR A 25 0.23 -3.93 3.61
CA TYR A 25 -0.54 -2.70 3.42
C TYR A 25 -1.44 -2.44 4.64
N PRO A 26 -1.70 -1.17 4.98
CA PRO A 26 -1.09 0.05 4.42
C PRO A 26 0.43 0.14 4.68
N ARG A 27 1.18 0.74 3.76
CA ARG A 27 2.63 0.98 3.91
C ARG A 27 2.89 2.23 4.74
N ASP A 28 4.07 2.34 5.34
CA ASP A 28 4.44 3.54 6.07
C ASP A 28 4.61 4.74 5.14
N LEU A 29 4.32 5.94 5.65
CA LEU A 29 4.65 7.19 4.98
C LEU A 29 6.16 7.42 5.12
N LEU A 30 6.80 7.75 4.00
CA LEU A 30 8.24 7.98 3.95
C LEU A 30 8.48 9.26 3.18
N ALA A 31 9.31 10.15 3.74
CA ALA A 31 9.65 11.42 3.11
C ALA A 31 10.57 11.23 1.88
N GLU A 32 11.31 10.13 1.82
CA GLU A 32 12.28 9.81 0.77
C GLU A 32 12.30 8.31 0.46
N THR A 33 12.89 7.94 -0.68
CA THR A 33 13.09 6.53 -1.05
C THR A 33 14.38 6.04 -0.39
N ILE A 34 14.31 4.93 0.36
CA ILE A 34 15.42 4.39 1.13
C ILE A 34 15.71 2.96 0.68
N THR A 35 16.97 2.58 0.53
CA THR A 35 17.36 1.19 0.32
C THR A 35 17.23 0.41 1.63
N ALA A 36 16.35 -0.59 1.70
CA ALA A 36 16.24 -1.42 2.88
C ALA A 36 17.32 -2.51 2.93
N ASN A 37 17.50 -3.08 4.11
CA ASN A 37 18.49 -4.13 4.38
C ASN A 37 18.25 -5.42 3.56
N ASP A 38 17.03 -5.64 3.07
CA ASP A 38 16.69 -6.78 2.20
C ASP A 38 16.99 -6.50 0.71
N GLY A 39 17.59 -5.34 0.40
CA GLY A 39 17.90 -4.90 -0.96
C GLY A 39 16.71 -4.32 -1.73
N TYR A 40 15.49 -4.35 -1.16
CA TYR A 40 14.33 -3.73 -1.80
C TYR A 40 14.22 -2.25 -1.45
N PRO A 41 13.91 -1.38 -2.42
CA PRO A 41 13.68 0.04 -2.14
C PRO A 41 12.35 0.24 -1.41
N LEU A 42 12.40 0.97 -0.30
CA LEU A 42 11.24 1.53 0.36
C LEU A 42 10.95 2.90 -0.24
N TYR A 43 9.97 2.98 -1.12
CA TYR A 43 9.64 4.21 -1.84
C TYR A 43 9.07 5.32 -0.95
N ARG A 44 9.41 6.57 -1.29
CA ARG A 44 8.74 7.77 -0.77
C ARG A 44 7.22 7.66 -0.92
N ARG A 45 6.48 7.99 0.14
CA ARG A 45 5.01 8.07 0.18
C ARG A 45 4.60 9.33 0.93
N ARG A 46 4.08 10.32 0.18
CA ARG A 46 3.70 11.62 0.73
C ARG A 46 2.44 11.51 1.59
N SER A 47 2.46 12.12 2.77
CA SER A 47 1.28 12.29 3.62
C SER A 47 0.32 13.32 3.04
N THR A 48 -0.90 13.42 3.58
CA THR A 48 -1.86 14.47 3.21
C THR A 48 -1.33 15.88 3.46
N GLU A 49 -0.51 16.05 4.49
CA GLU A 49 0.15 17.31 4.84
C GLU A 49 1.28 17.65 3.84
N ASP A 50 1.97 16.63 3.31
CA ASP A 50 2.97 16.76 2.23
C ASP A 50 2.31 16.66 0.82
N SER A 51 1.16 17.32 0.62
CA SER A 51 0.44 17.35 -0.67
C SER A 51 0.03 15.98 -1.23
N GLY A 52 0.02 14.93 -0.40
CA GLY A 52 -0.50 13.62 -0.73
C GLY A 52 -2.02 13.66 -0.94
N LYS A 53 -2.54 12.63 -1.61
CA LYS A 53 -3.96 12.52 -1.92
C LYS A 53 -4.58 11.42 -1.09
N PHE A 54 -5.87 11.60 -0.80
CA PHE A 54 -6.71 10.55 -0.25
C PHE A 54 -8.02 10.47 -1.03
N ILE A 55 -8.63 9.29 -1.02
CA ILE A 55 -9.95 9.02 -1.57
C ILE A 55 -10.78 8.28 -0.53
N LYS A 56 -12.10 8.37 -0.63
CA LYS A 56 -13.01 7.55 0.17
C LYS A 56 -13.40 6.32 -0.63
N LEU A 57 -13.07 5.12 -0.13
CA LEU A 57 -13.50 3.86 -0.72
C LEU A 57 -14.63 3.26 0.11
N LYS A 58 -15.71 2.85 -0.57
CA LYS A 58 -16.80 2.10 0.06
C LYS A 58 -16.49 0.61 -0.03
N VAL A 59 -16.50 -0.07 1.12
CA VAL A 59 -16.10 -1.47 1.27
C VAL A 59 -17.14 -2.12 2.15
N LEU A 60 -17.90 -3.07 1.60
CA LEU A 60 -19.07 -3.63 2.27
C LEU A 60 -20.02 -2.49 2.74
N ASN A 61 -20.27 -2.42 4.04
CA ASN A 61 -21.11 -1.39 4.67
C ASN A 61 -20.31 -0.23 5.28
N ASN A 62 -19.00 -0.17 5.06
CA ASN A 62 -18.11 0.85 5.62
C ASN A 62 -17.56 1.77 4.53
N THR A 63 -17.22 2.99 4.91
CA THR A 63 -16.43 3.91 4.08
C THR A 63 -15.08 4.10 4.76
N ILE A 64 -14.01 3.88 4.02
CA ILE A 64 -12.64 4.03 4.52
C ILE A 64 -11.92 5.14 3.76
N ASP A 65 -11.08 5.89 4.48
CA ASP A 65 -10.19 6.87 3.88
C ASP A 65 -8.88 6.19 3.48
N VAL A 66 -8.54 6.32 2.20
CA VAL A 66 -7.45 5.60 1.55
C VAL A 66 -6.51 6.62 0.95
N ASP A 67 -5.32 6.74 1.53
CA ASP A 67 -4.28 7.65 1.11
C ASP A 67 -3.13 6.94 0.38
N ASN A 68 -2.03 7.67 0.16
CA ASN A 68 -0.84 7.17 -0.51
C ASN A 68 -0.19 5.93 0.14
N ARG A 69 -0.54 5.56 1.37
CA ARG A 69 -0.07 4.32 2.02
C ARG A 69 -0.60 3.07 1.33
N TRP A 70 -1.70 3.19 0.60
CA TRP A 70 -2.36 2.09 -0.10
C TRP A 70 -1.93 1.98 -1.56
N VAL A 71 -1.16 2.94 -2.08
CA VAL A 71 -0.75 2.92 -3.49
C VAL A 71 0.20 1.74 -3.75
N VAL A 72 -0.13 0.91 -4.73
CA VAL A 72 0.81 -0.06 -5.30
C VAL A 72 1.63 0.68 -6.35
N PRO A 73 2.94 0.91 -6.13
CA PRO A 73 3.78 1.54 -7.14
C PRO A 73 3.80 0.64 -8.38
N TYR A 74 3.49 1.24 -9.52
CA TYR A 74 3.54 0.56 -10.80
C TYR A 74 4.68 1.16 -11.60
N SER A 75 5.73 0.38 -11.79
CA SER A 75 6.79 0.67 -12.75
C SER A 75 7.02 -0.57 -13.58
N SER A 76 6.73 -0.48 -14.87
CA SER A 76 6.91 -1.61 -15.79
C SER A 76 8.36 -2.07 -15.85
N LEU A 77 9.31 -1.13 -15.72
CA LEU A 77 10.74 -1.41 -15.67
C LEU A 77 11.10 -2.21 -14.41
N LEU A 78 10.68 -1.72 -13.24
CA LEU A 78 11.02 -2.36 -11.96
C LEU A 78 10.34 -3.72 -11.80
N LEU A 79 9.10 -3.87 -12.27
CA LEU A 79 8.42 -5.16 -12.27
C LEU A 79 9.23 -6.19 -13.06
N LYS A 80 9.72 -5.86 -14.26
CA LYS A 80 10.55 -6.79 -15.06
C LYS A 80 11.88 -7.16 -14.41
N THR A 81 12.44 -6.31 -13.57
CA THR A 81 13.77 -6.52 -12.96
C THR A 81 13.69 -7.33 -11.66
N TYR A 82 12.57 -7.29 -10.93
CA TYR A 82 12.47 -7.80 -9.56
C TYR A 82 11.33 -8.80 -9.31
N THR A 83 10.63 -9.27 -10.36
CA THR A 83 9.71 -10.43 -10.32
C THR A 83 10.33 -11.62 -11.03
#